data_AF-A0A3D3JXY6-F1
#
_entry.id   AF-A0A3D3JXY6-F1
#
_cell.length_a   1.000
_cell.length_b   1.000
_cell.length_c   1.000
_cell.angle_alpha   90.00
_cell.angle_beta   90.00
_cell.angle_gamma   90.00
#
_symmetry.space_group_name_H-M   'P 1'
#
loop_
_entity.id
_entity.type
_entity.pdbx_description
1 polymer ?
#
loop_
_entity_poly.entity_id
_entity_poly.type
_entity_poly.pdbx_seq_one_letter_code
_entity_poly.pdbx_strand_id
1 'polypeptide(L)' 'MSTITLHNESENQLKLIEALLKEMKIEFEVSEELENQDLTDWQKELIDEGLKDIEEGKIISSEEVRKNARLCIK' A
#
# COMPACT_ATOMS: atom_id res chain seq x y z
N MET A 1 15.15 21.31 1.64
CA MET A 1 13.84 21.57 2.26
C MET A 1 13.62 20.48 3.30
N SER A 2 13.06 20.84 4.45
CA SER A 2 12.76 19.88 5.51
C SER A 2 11.27 19.59 5.47
N THR A 3 10.90 18.32 5.39
CA THR A 3 9.50 17.87 5.36
C THR A 3 9.10 17.35 6.74
N ILE A 4 7.89 17.71 7.18
CA ILE A 4 7.27 17.15 8.39
C ILE A 4 6.13 16.24 7.93
N THR A 5 6.19 14.96 8.32
CA THR A 5 5.13 13.98 8.05
C THR A 5 4.30 13.78 9.32
N LEU A 6 2.97 13.83 9.19
CA LEU A 6 2.05 13.64 10.30
C LEU A 6 1.33 12.29 10.13
N HIS A 7 1.44 11.44 11.15
CA HIS A 7 0.72 10.17 11.22
C HIS A 7 -0.50 10.37 12.11
N ASN A 8 -1.68 10.39 11.51
CA ASN A 8 -2.94 10.62 12.21
C ASN A 8 -3.66 9.29 12.45
N GLU A 9 -4.27 9.13 13.62
CA GLU A 9 -4.99 7.91 14.01
C GLU A 9 -6.48 7.97 13.60
N SER A 10 -6.98 9.12 13.16
CA SER A 10 -8.35 9.31 12.67
C SER A 10 -8.50 10.51 11.74
N GLU A 11 -9.53 10.50 10.88
CA GLU A 11 -9.90 11.64 10.04
C GLU A 11 -10.19 12.92 10.84
N ASN A 12 -10.75 12.80 12.05
CA ASN A 12 -11.07 13.96 12.88
C ASN A 12 -9.80 14.69 13.33
N GLN A 13 -8.72 13.96 13.60
CA GLN A 13 -7.43 14.57 13.93
C GLN A 13 -6.84 15.30 12.72
N LEU A 14 -6.94 14.72 11.52
CA LEU A 14 -6.50 15.38 10.29
C LEU A 14 -7.24 16.72 10.08
N LYS A 15 -8.58 16.71 10.18
CA LYS A 15 -9.41 17.92 10.03
C LYS A 15 -9.05 19.02 11.04
N LEU A 16 -8.72 18.65 12.28
CA LEU A 16 -8.28 19.61 13.30
C LEU A 16 -6.93 20.24 12.94
N ILE A 17 -5.97 19.42 12.49
CA ILE A 17 -4.63 19.88 12.10
C ILE A 17 -4.72 20.81 10.89
N GLU A 18 -5.50 20.45 9.87
CA GLU A 18 -5.72 21.30 8.71
C GLU A 18 -6.30 22.67 9.08
N ALA A 19 -7.28 22.70 9.99
CA ALA A 19 -7.89 23.95 10.46
C ALA A 19 -6.85 24.84 11.18
N LEU A 20 -6.00 24.25 12.02
CA LEU A 20 -4.93 24.97 12.71
C LEU A 20 -3.91 25.55 11.72
N LEU A 21 -3.44 24.76 10.76
CA LEU A 21 -2.46 25.20 9.76
C LEU A 21 -3.03 26.33 8.88
N LYS A 22 -4.31 26.25 8.50
CA LYS A 22 -5.02 27.33 7.78
C LYS A 22 -5.08 28.62 8.60
N GLU A 23 -5.43 28.55 9.89
CA GLU A 23 -5.49 29.73 10.77
C GLU A 23 -4.10 30.39 10.92
N MET A 24 -3.05 29.57 10.98
CA MET A 24 -1.66 30.03 11.02
C MET A 24 -1.14 30.56 9.68
N LYS A 25 -1.93 30.44 8.60
CA LYS A 25 -1.54 30.80 7.22
C LYS A 25 -0.28 30.07 6.75
N ILE A 26 -0.12 28.82 7.19
CA ILE A 26 0.94 27.93 6.73
C ILE A 26 0.41 27.22 5.49
N GLU A 27 1.13 27.32 4.37
CA GLU A 27 0.85 26.52 3.18
C GLU A 27 1.26 25.06 3.45
N PHE A 28 0.36 24.13 3.15
CA PHE A 28 0.60 22.70 3.30
C PHE A 28 -0.06 21.94 2.14
N GLU A 29 0.49 20.76 1.87
CA GLU A 29 -0.06 19.80 0.91
C GLU A 29 -0.42 18.52 1.67
N VAL A 30 -1.58 17.95 1.35
CA VAL A 30 -1.99 16.63 1.83
C VAL A 30 -1.77 15.67 0.67
N SER A 31 -0.75 14.81 0.77
CA SER A 31 -0.54 13.73 -0.19
C SER A 31 -1.35 12.50 0.23
N GLU A 32 -2.48 12.26 -0.43
CA GLU A 32 -3.19 10.98 -0.38
C GLU A 32 -2.49 9.94 -1.25
N GLU A 33 -1.20 9.67 -0.99
CA GLU A 33 -0.37 8.89 -1.93
C GLU A 33 -0.63 7.38 -1.89
N LEU A 34 -1.56 6.86 -1.07
CA LEU A 34 -1.70 5.42 -0.85
C LEU A 34 -3.11 4.84 -1.01
N GLU A 35 -4.18 5.63 -1.02
CA GLU A 35 -5.54 5.07 -1.02
C GLU A 35 -6.14 4.86 -2.42
N ASN A 36 -5.56 5.44 -3.47
CA ASN A 36 -6.06 5.36 -4.85
C ASN A 36 -4.98 5.01 -5.89
N GLN A 37 -3.92 4.31 -5.50
CA GLN A 37 -2.98 3.82 -6.50
C GLN A 37 -3.62 2.68 -7.30
N ASP A 38 -3.90 2.93 -8.57
CA ASP A 38 -4.19 1.88 -9.53
C ASP A 38 -3.07 0.84 -9.47
N LEU A 39 -3.44 -0.45 -9.55
CA LEU A 39 -2.46 -1.53 -9.66
C LEU A 39 -1.52 -1.24 -10.83
N THR A 40 -0.23 -1.26 -10.56
CA THR A 40 0.80 -1.18 -11.60
C THR A 40 0.70 -2.40 -12.53
N ASP A 41 1.19 -2.27 -13.76
CA ASP A 41 1.00 -3.31 -14.79
C ASP A 41 1.58 -4.67 -14.37
N TRP A 42 2.76 -4.70 -13.76
CA TRP A 42 3.36 -5.95 -13.28
C TRP A 42 2.54 -6.62 -12.15
N GLN A 43 1.82 -5.85 -11.34
CA GLN A 43 0.94 -6.39 -10.30
C GLN A 43 -0.30 -7.04 -10.93
N LYS A 44 -0.87 -6.41 -11.96
CA LYS A 44 -1.98 -6.98 -12.72
C LYS A 44 -1.56 -8.27 -13.41
N GLU A 45 -0.40 -8.28 -14.05
CA GLU A 45 0.16 -9.48 -14.71
C GLU A 45 0.33 -10.65 -13.74
N LEU A 46 0.86 -10.43 -12.53
CA LEU A 46 1.01 -11.49 -11.52
C LEU A 46 -0.34 -12.02 -11.02
N ILE A 47 -1.34 -11.15 -10.90
CA ILE A 47 -2.70 -11.57 -10.50
C ILE A 47 -3.30 -12.45 -11.60
N ASP A 48 -3.20 -12.04 -12.86
CA ASP A 48 -3.72 -12.79 -14.00
C ASP A 48 -3.01 -14.15 -14.15
N GLU A 49 -1.70 -14.20 -13.93
CA GLU A 49 -0.93 -15.45 -13.91
C GLU A 49 -1.42 -16.39 -12.80
N GLY A 50 -1.63 -15.87 -11.58
CA GLY A 50 -2.15 -16.66 -10.48
C GLY A 50 -3.57 -17.19 -10.72
N LEU A 51 -4.45 -16.39 -11.34
CA LEU A 51 -5.80 -16.84 -11.72
C LEU A 51 -5.75 -17.96 -12.75
N LYS A 52 -4.89 -17.83 -13.76
CA LYS A 52 -4.68 -18.86 -14.78
C LYS A 52 -4.11 -20.15 -14.18
N ASP A 53 -3.14 -20.05 -13.27
CA ASP A 53 -2.60 -21.22 -12.59
C ASP A 53 -3.67 -21.96 -11.77
N ILE A 54 -4.63 -21.24 -11.15
CA ILE A 54 -5.77 -21.84 -10.46
C ILE A 54 -6.67 -22.58 -11.46
N GLU A 55 -7.02 -21.97 -12.59
CA GLU A 55 -7.84 -22.59 -13.64
C GLU A 55 -7.19 -23.86 -14.20
N GLU A 56 -5.86 -23.85 -14.37
CA GLU A 56 -5.06 -24.98 -14.83
C GLU A 56 -4.76 -26.02 -13.73
N GLY A 57 -5.21 -25.79 -12.50
CA GLY A 57 -5.01 -26.67 -11.35
C GLY A 57 -3.56 -26.70 -10.82
N LYS A 58 -2.74 -25.73 -11.20
CA LYS A 58 -1.34 -25.53 -10.75
C LYS A 58 -1.30 -24.85 -9.38
N ILE A 59 -1.98 -25.44 -8.40
CA ILE A 59 -1.98 -24.96 -7.03
C ILE A 59 -0.98 -25.78 -6.20
N ILE A 60 -0.25 -25.10 -5.31
CA ILE A 60 0.65 -25.74 -4.34
C ILE A 60 0.12 -25.58 -2.93
N SER A 61 0.46 -26.53 -2.06
CA SER A 61 0.04 -26.48 -0.67
C SER A 61 0.73 -25.32 0.07
N SER A 62 0.08 -24.80 1.12
CA SER A 62 0.68 -23.77 1.97
C SER A 62 2.00 -24.23 2.63
N GLU A 63 2.16 -25.54 2.85
CA GLU A 63 3.38 -26.14 3.35
C GLU A 63 4.52 -26.08 2.31
N GLU A 64 4.24 -26.38 1.04
CA GLU A 64 5.20 -26.22 -0.05
C GLU A 64 5.59 -24.76 -0.29
N VAL A 65 4.63 -23.84 -0.25
CA VAL A 65 4.91 -22.39 -0.32
C VAL A 65 5.90 -21.99 0.77
N ARG A 66 5.66 -22.40 2.02
CA ARG A 66 6.55 -22.09 3.16
C ARG A 66 7.94 -22.70 2.99
N LYS A 67 8.02 -23.93 2.50
CA LYS A 67 9.30 -24.61 2.23
C LYS A 67 10.10 -23.86 1.17
N ASN A 68 9.46 -23.47 0.07
CA ASN A 68 10.11 -22.75 -1.03
C ASN A 68 10.51 -21.33 -0.63
N ALA A 69 9.65 -20.60 0.08
CA ALA A 69 9.95 -19.25 0.55
C ALA A 69 11.19 -19.19 1.45
N ARG A 70 11.39 -20.20 2.32
CA ARG A 70 12.60 -20.29 3.16
C ARG A 70 13.90 -20.39 2.37
N LEU A 71 13.88 -20.89 1.13
CA LEU A 71 15.07 -20.96 0.27
C LEU A 71 15.48 -19.57 -0.26
N CYS A 72 14.53 -18.63 -0.32
CA CYS A 72 14.75 -17.27 -0.81
C CYS A 72 15.24 -16.30 0.28
N ILE A 73 15.14 -16.67 1.56
CA ILE A 73 15.52 -15.83 2.72
C ILE A 73 16.90 -16.26 3.25
N LYS A 74 17.83 -16.62 2.35
CA LYS A 74 19.19 -17.03 2.75
C LYS A 74 20.08 -15.85 3.11
#